data_AF-A0A0K2SXB0-F1
#
_entry.id   AF-A0A0K2SXB0-F1
#
_cell.length_a   1.000
_cell.length_b   1.000
_cell.length_c   1.000
_cell.angle_alpha   90.00
_cell.angle_beta   90.00
_cell.angle_gamma   90.00
#
_symmetry.space_group_name_H-M   'P 1'
#
loop_
_entity.id
_entity.type
_entity.pdbx_description
1 polymer ?
#
loop_
_entity_poly.entity_id
_entity_poly.type
_entity_poly.pdbx_seq_one_letter_code
_entity_poly.pdbx_strand_id
1 'polypeptide(L)'
;MLSKENGITALGVCFLLDIVLKKRSSMQRQVFLVIGGGTLLFLRGWVMAFKPPSFSEADNPASSPSVDKLSKILTFSYLPSHNFLLLLCPNTLSFDWSMGSIPLLRHLSDPRNAVTLLFYSILIKLVFTSLHEVHQRKKCILFCSLGLMILPFTPASNIFFYVGFVVAERILFIPSMGYCLFLAYSIREGPDRIFSERKASSNRKLSRFIVAFIIVLGVFKTLHRNEDWIDEESLYKSGISINPPKAFGNLANVLSRKGRNSEAEHAFKMALKHRPNMADVHYNLGVLYQNTQRFNEAIPCYENAIHYRPKLARKLEQSNLLIITPMAILFTFLEAYLNLGIIHSETGSKESAIKIWKLAININDEELKDPETNLVAKISAHQNIGKVLLEEKKLQDALKILTRGLHLSPKRYPKQGLFNLMGEVYRALNQPEEAEKMFIKSIQVKPDHIPAHLTYGKLLAKNKTRMKEAEERFLLASKLAPSESSVALHYGLFLLDTDRSLEAGYQFQRAAKLSPSDFESVFNAAVAFRQAGKYTLAEKFYRQSVSIRPEDASAHMNLGAMLHYLEKYTEAEEHYLEALSLDPHNQSTKINLQRLHNIMKQKGIQPVSKKSVI
;
A
#
# COMPACT_ATOMS: atom_id res chain seq x y z
N MET A 1 -20.19 -10.88 14.40
CA MET A 1 -20.73 -12.05 13.68
C MET A 1 -22.26 -12.11 13.68
N LEU A 2 -22.95 -11.89 14.81
CA LEU A 2 -24.41 -12.05 14.95
C LEU A 2 -25.28 -11.34 13.89
N SER A 3 -24.86 -10.16 13.41
CA SER A 3 -25.55 -9.35 12.39
C SER A 3 -25.06 -9.56 10.94
N LYS A 4 -24.27 -10.61 10.69
CA LYS A 4 -23.86 -11.03 9.33
C LYS A 4 -24.83 -12.10 8.80
N GLU A 5 -24.87 -12.33 7.48
CA GLU A 5 -25.90 -13.16 6.82
C GLU A 5 -26.13 -14.50 7.53
N ASN A 6 -25.04 -15.24 7.78
CA ASN A 6 -25.03 -16.53 8.46
C ASN A 6 -25.65 -16.47 9.88
N GLY A 7 -25.37 -15.41 10.64
CA GLY A 7 -25.87 -15.23 12.01
C GLY A 7 -27.39 -15.04 12.06
N ILE A 8 -27.93 -14.25 11.12
CA ILE A 8 -29.37 -14.01 11.01
C ILE A 8 -30.10 -15.27 10.54
N THR A 9 -29.55 -15.99 9.54
CA THR A 9 -30.16 -17.24 9.04
C THR A 9 -30.27 -18.34 10.09
N ALA A 10 -29.39 -18.37 11.10
CA ALA A 10 -29.47 -19.33 12.19
C ALA A 10 -30.76 -19.19 13.03
N LEU A 11 -31.31 -17.98 13.15
CA LEU A 11 -32.61 -17.75 13.80
C LEU A 11 -33.76 -18.32 12.95
N GLY A 12 -33.68 -18.18 11.63
CA GLY A 12 -34.61 -18.80 10.68
C GLY A 12 -34.60 -20.33 10.74
N VAL A 13 -33.41 -20.94 10.85
CA VAL A 13 -33.28 -22.39 11.10
C VAL A 13 -33.97 -22.76 12.41
N CYS A 14 -33.69 -22.05 13.51
CA CYS A 14 -34.31 -22.31 14.81
C CYS A 14 -35.84 -22.26 14.76
N PHE A 15 -36.41 -21.28 14.04
CA PHE A 15 -37.85 -21.09 13.90
C PHE A 15 -38.51 -22.24 13.12
N LEU A 16 -37.89 -22.70 12.03
CA LEU A 16 -38.41 -23.81 11.23
C LEU A 16 -38.34 -25.15 11.99
N LEU A 17 -37.32 -25.36 12.82
CA LEU A 17 -37.25 -26.53 13.70
C LEU A 17 -38.41 -26.57 14.70
N ASP A 18 -38.77 -25.42 15.24
CA ASP A 18 -39.86 -25.29 16.20
C ASP A 18 -41.23 -25.63 15.59
N ILE A 19 -41.46 -25.27 14.33
CA ILE A 19 -42.63 -25.69 13.56
C ILE A 19 -42.63 -27.20 13.34
N VAL A 20 -41.54 -27.78 12.83
CA VAL A 20 -41.44 -29.20 12.48
C VAL A 20 -41.51 -30.12 13.71
N LEU A 21 -40.97 -29.66 14.85
CA LEU A 21 -41.00 -30.38 16.12
C LEU A 21 -42.36 -30.32 16.84
N LYS A 22 -43.28 -29.42 16.44
CA LYS A 22 -44.59 -29.19 17.09
C LYS A 22 -44.53 -29.05 18.62
N LYS A 23 -43.47 -28.44 19.17
CA LYS A 23 -43.31 -28.27 20.62
C LYS A 23 -44.36 -27.29 21.15
N ARG A 24 -45.13 -27.66 22.18
CA ARG A 24 -46.14 -26.76 22.79
C ARG A 24 -45.54 -25.54 23.50
N SER A 25 -44.32 -25.64 24.04
CA SER A 25 -43.61 -24.52 24.69
C SER A 25 -43.01 -23.49 23.70
N SER A 26 -43.46 -23.49 22.45
CA SER A 26 -42.75 -22.84 21.35
C SER A 26 -43.18 -21.41 21.04
N MET A 27 -44.40 -20.99 21.38
CA MET A 27 -44.94 -19.71 20.88
C MET A 27 -44.12 -18.50 21.34
N GLN A 28 -43.76 -18.42 22.63
CA GLN A 28 -42.90 -17.34 23.16
C GLN A 28 -41.52 -17.31 22.48
N ARG A 29 -40.92 -18.49 22.26
CA ARG A 29 -39.63 -18.61 21.56
C ARG A 29 -39.73 -18.26 20.08
N GLN A 30 -40.80 -18.64 19.40
CA GLN A 30 -41.07 -18.26 18.01
C GLN A 30 -41.24 -16.75 17.87
N VAL A 31 -42.01 -16.11 18.76
CA VAL A 31 -42.16 -14.66 18.82
C VAL A 31 -40.80 -13.99 19.05
N PHE A 32 -39.98 -14.48 20.00
CA PHE A 32 -38.63 -13.97 20.22
C PHE A 32 -37.70 -14.13 18.99
N LEU A 33 -37.74 -15.29 18.32
CA LEU A 33 -36.94 -15.55 17.12
C LEU A 33 -37.36 -14.64 15.94
N VAL A 34 -38.66 -14.41 15.77
CA VAL A 34 -39.21 -13.53 14.71
C VAL A 34 -38.89 -12.07 15.00
N ILE A 35 -39.13 -11.58 16.22
CA ILE A 35 -38.81 -10.20 16.61
C ILE A 35 -37.31 -9.97 16.53
N GLY A 36 -36.49 -10.81 17.16
CA GLY A 36 -35.03 -10.68 17.15
C GLY A 36 -34.42 -10.79 15.74
N GLY A 37 -34.93 -11.70 14.91
CA GLY A 37 -34.54 -11.81 13.50
C GLY A 37 -34.93 -10.57 12.69
N GLY A 38 -36.14 -10.05 12.89
CA GLY A 38 -36.61 -8.81 12.28
C GLY A 38 -35.79 -7.59 12.69
N THR A 39 -35.48 -7.44 13.98
CA THR A 39 -34.60 -6.37 14.49
C THR A 39 -33.19 -6.47 13.91
N LEU A 40 -32.60 -7.66 13.80
CA LEU A 40 -31.28 -7.83 13.18
C LEU A 40 -31.30 -7.53 11.68
N LEU A 41 -32.36 -7.91 10.96
CA LEU A 41 -32.54 -7.55 9.54
C LEU A 41 -32.71 -6.04 9.35
N PHE A 42 -33.50 -5.39 10.20
CA PHE A 42 -33.68 -3.94 10.18
C PHE A 42 -32.37 -3.21 10.46
N LEU A 43 -31.62 -3.59 11.51
CA LEU A 43 -30.31 -3.02 11.82
C LEU A 43 -29.30 -3.26 10.71
N ARG A 44 -29.31 -4.46 10.09
CA ARG A 44 -28.46 -4.78 8.93
C ARG A 44 -28.79 -3.90 7.73
N GLY A 45 -30.07 -3.71 7.44
CA GLY A 45 -30.57 -2.80 6.42
C GLY A 45 -30.15 -1.35 6.69
N TRP A 46 -30.34 -0.86 7.92
CA TRP A 46 -29.96 0.49 8.34
C TRP A 46 -28.45 0.76 8.18
N VAL A 47 -27.59 -0.17 8.60
CA VAL A 47 -26.14 -0.11 8.37
C VAL A 47 -25.78 -0.11 6.86
N MET A 48 -26.61 -0.72 6.02
CA MET A 48 -26.49 -0.70 4.55
C MET A 48 -27.23 0.47 3.89
N ALA A 49 -27.78 1.41 4.68
CA ALA A 49 -28.66 2.50 4.21
C ALA A 49 -29.85 2.02 3.34
N PHE A 50 -30.32 0.79 3.57
CA PHE A 50 -31.36 0.08 2.83
C PHE A 50 -31.14 -0.02 1.31
N LYS A 51 -29.90 0.14 0.83
CA LYS A 51 -29.54 -0.05 -0.59
C LYS A 51 -28.98 -1.45 -0.84
N PRO A 52 -29.30 -2.09 -1.99
CA PRO A 52 -28.65 -3.34 -2.38
C PRO A 52 -27.14 -3.10 -2.59
N PRO A 53 -26.28 -4.05 -2.21
CA PRO A 53 -24.84 -3.91 -2.42
C PRO A 53 -24.51 -4.03 -3.91
N SER A 54 -23.64 -3.13 -4.40
CA SER A 54 -23.10 -3.16 -5.76
C SER A 54 -21.75 -3.87 -5.78
N PHE A 55 -21.46 -4.53 -6.90
CA PHE A 55 -20.25 -5.34 -7.08
C PHE A 55 -19.64 -5.04 -8.45
N SER A 56 -18.32 -5.09 -8.53
CA SER A 56 -17.63 -4.98 -9.81
C SER A 56 -17.72 -6.31 -10.58
N GLU A 57 -17.48 -6.25 -11.88
CA GLU A 57 -17.36 -7.45 -12.73
C GLU A 57 -16.14 -8.32 -12.34
N ALA A 58 -15.22 -7.79 -11.53
CA ALA A 58 -14.15 -8.55 -10.93
C ALA A 58 -14.63 -9.37 -9.72
N ASP A 59 -15.52 -8.83 -8.89
CA ASP A 59 -16.03 -9.54 -7.70
C ASP A 59 -16.91 -10.72 -8.13
N ASN A 60 -17.92 -10.46 -8.96
CA ASN A 60 -18.85 -11.47 -9.48
C ASN A 60 -19.03 -11.32 -11.00
N PRO A 61 -18.20 -11.98 -11.82
CA PRO A 61 -18.28 -11.90 -13.28
C PRO A 61 -19.64 -12.34 -13.84
N ALA A 62 -20.29 -13.33 -13.23
CA ALA A 62 -21.59 -13.84 -13.69
C ALA A 62 -22.72 -12.82 -13.52
N SER A 63 -22.60 -11.89 -12.57
CA SER A 63 -23.56 -10.78 -12.40
C SER A 63 -23.46 -9.67 -13.44
N SER A 64 -22.37 -9.62 -14.23
CA SER A 64 -22.14 -8.53 -15.20
C SER A 64 -23.30 -8.37 -16.18
N PRO A 65 -23.74 -7.14 -16.51
CA PRO A 65 -24.72 -6.89 -17.57
C PRO A 65 -24.33 -7.48 -18.93
N SER A 66 -23.03 -7.63 -19.22
CA SER A 66 -22.53 -8.14 -20.51
C SER A 66 -22.70 -9.65 -20.71
N VAL A 67 -22.96 -10.40 -19.64
CA VAL A 67 -23.15 -11.85 -19.70
C VAL A 67 -24.60 -12.17 -20.07
N ASP A 68 -24.79 -13.09 -21.01
CA ASP A 68 -26.11 -13.50 -21.50
C ASP A 68 -26.93 -14.27 -20.44
N LYS A 69 -28.23 -14.40 -20.68
CA LYS A 69 -29.17 -15.03 -19.73
C LYS A 69 -28.90 -16.52 -19.51
N LEU A 70 -28.46 -17.26 -20.54
CA LEU A 70 -28.18 -18.69 -20.41
C LEU A 70 -26.94 -18.89 -19.54
N SER A 71 -25.84 -18.19 -19.84
CA SER A 71 -24.61 -18.26 -19.06
C SER A 71 -24.83 -17.90 -17.58
N LYS A 72 -25.69 -16.92 -17.31
CA LYS A 72 -26.14 -16.58 -15.94
C LYS A 72 -26.84 -17.73 -15.25
N ILE A 73 -27.87 -18.31 -15.88
CA ILE A 73 -28.64 -19.43 -15.31
C ILE A 73 -27.72 -20.62 -15.03
N LEU A 74 -26.91 -21.06 -16.01
CA LEU A 74 -26.00 -22.19 -15.85
C LEU A 74 -24.98 -21.94 -14.73
N THR A 75 -24.36 -20.76 -14.70
CA THR A 75 -23.35 -20.44 -13.69
C THR A 75 -23.97 -20.29 -12.30
N PHE A 76 -25.10 -19.60 -12.14
CA PHE A 76 -25.76 -19.45 -10.83
C PHE A 76 -26.36 -20.77 -10.32
N SER A 77 -26.76 -21.71 -11.19
CA SER A 77 -27.11 -23.07 -10.76
C SER A 77 -25.88 -23.90 -10.38
N TYR A 78 -24.74 -23.72 -11.06
CA TYR A 78 -23.51 -24.46 -10.74
C TYR A 78 -22.88 -24.02 -9.42
N LEU A 79 -22.83 -22.72 -9.09
CA LEU A 79 -22.13 -22.20 -7.92
C LEU A 79 -22.57 -22.82 -6.57
N PRO A 80 -23.88 -23.05 -6.29
CA PRO A 80 -24.33 -23.84 -5.14
C PRO A 80 -23.76 -25.26 -5.10
N SER A 81 -23.73 -25.96 -6.24
CA SER A 81 -23.18 -27.32 -6.32
C SER A 81 -21.66 -27.33 -6.07
N HIS A 82 -20.93 -26.34 -6.60
CA HIS A 82 -19.50 -26.16 -6.37
C HIS A 82 -19.20 -25.86 -4.90
N ASN A 83 -19.95 -24.93 -4.28
CA ASN A 83 -19.80 -24.62 -2.85
C ASN A 83 -20.09 -25.83 -1.96
N PHE A 84 -21.08 -26.67 -2.32
CA PHE A 84 -21.35 -27.91 -1.58
C PHE A 84 -20.27 -28.98 -1.79
N LEU A 85 -19.66 -29.07 -2.97
CA LEU A 85 -18.53 -29.96 -3.21
C LEU A 85 -17.34 -29.67 -2.30
N LEU A 86 -17.12 -28.41 -1.87
CA LEU A 86 -16.08 -28.06 -0.89
C LEU A 86 -16.33 -28.68 0.50
N LEU A 87 -17.57 -29.01 0.87
CA LEU A 87 -17.89 -29.76 2.10
C LEU A 87 -17.58 -31.26 1.96
N LEU A 88 -17.68 -31.81 0.74
CA LEU A 88 -17.41 -33.22 0.43
C LEU A 88 -15.91 -33.47 0.19
N CYS A 89 -15.24 -32.57 -0.51
CA CYS A 89 -13.83 -32.64 -0.86
C CYS A 89 -13.20 -31.23 -0.83
N PRO A 90 -12.68 -30.78 0.32
CA PRO A 90 -11.90 -29.56 0.41
C PRO A 90 -10.49 -29.81 -0.18
N ASN A 91 -10.39 -29.86 -1.50
CA ASN A 91 -9.11 -29.92 -2.23
C ASN A 91 -8.73 -28.57 -2.84
N THR A 92 -9.70 -27.76 -3.26
CA THR A 92 -9.49 -26.39 -3.74
C THR A 92 -10.03 -25.41 -2.71
N LEU A 93 -9.20 -25.04 -1.74
CA LEU A 93 -9.51 -24.03 -0.72
C LEU A 93 -8.74 -22.73 -1.03
N SER A 94 -9.41 -21.58 -0.98
CA SER A 94 -8.82 -20.27 -1.27
C SER A 94 -9.38 -19.19 -0.35
N PHE A 95 -8.50 -18.27 0.04
CA PHE A 95 -8.85 -17.04 0.75
C PHE A 95 -9.82 -16.15 -0.06
N ASP A 96 -9.80 -16.25 -1.40
CA ASP A 96 -10.60 -15.44 -2.32
C ASP A 96 -10.93 -16.17 -3.64
N TRP A 97 -12.14 -15.96 -4.16
CA TRP A 97 -12.70 -16.60 -5.38
C TRP A 97 -13.17 -15.59 -6.44
N SER A 98 -12.79 -14.32 -6.32
CA SER A 98 -13.08 -13.25 -7.28
C SER A 98 -12.29 -13.42 -8.60
N MET A 99 -12.25 -12.37 -9.42
CA MET A 99 -11.45 -12.23 -10.64
C MET A 99 -11.72 -13.27 -11.74
N GLY A 100 -12.78 -14.08 -11.61
CA GLY A 100 -13.08 -15.18 -12.54
C GLY A 100 -12.46 -16.53 -12.15
N SER A 101 -12.08 -16.71 -10.88
CA SER A 101 -11.57 -17.99 -10.33
C SER A 101 -12.48 -19.19 -10.64
N ILE A 102 -13.79 -18.96 -10.78
CA ILE A 102 -14.74 -19.93 -11.34
C ILE A 102 -15.17 -19.42 -12.72
N PRO A 103 -14.71 -20.06 -13.83
CA PRO A 103 -15.07 -19.64 -15.18
C PRO A 103 -16.58 -19.78 -15.45
N LEU A 104 -17.15 -18.85 -16.22
CA LEU A 104 -18.56 -18.90 -16.63
C LEU A 104 -18.88 -20.19 -17.39
N LEU A 105 -20.06 -20.74 -17.18
CA LEU A 105 -20.60 -21.86 -17.96
C LEU A 105 -21.40 -21.26 -19.13
N ARG A 106 -20.91 -21.40 -20.37
CA ARG A 106 -21.51 -20.76 -21.56
C ARG A 106 -22.46 -21.66 -22.37
N HIS A 107 -22.36 -22.97 -22.19
CA HIS A 107 -23.07 -23.96 -23.01
C HIS A 107 -23.62 -25.08 -22.15
N LEU A 108 -24.73 -25.69 -22.59
CA LEU A 108 -25.37 -26.83 -21.90
C LEU A 108 -24.48 -28.08 -21.86
N SER A 109 -23.61 -28.26 -22.85
CA SER A 109 -22.65 -29.37 -22.97
C SER A 109 -21.45 -29.29 -22.02
N ASP A 110 -21.31 -28.20 -21.24
CA ASP A 110 -20.26 -28.11 -20.23
C ASP A 110 -20.42 -29.22 -19.17
N PRO A 111 -19.40 -30.06 -18.90
CA PRO A 111 -19.53 -31.19 -17.98
C PRO A 111 -19.88 -30.77 -16.55
N ARG A 112 -19.65 -29.51 -16.17
CA ARG A 112 -20.07 -28.94 -14.89
C ARG A 112 -21.60 -28.89 -14.74
N ASN A 113 -22.36 -28.85 -15.84
CA ASN A 113 -23.82 -28.97 -15.78
C ASN A 113 -24.28 -30.36 -15.32
N ALA A 114 -23.55 -31.43 -15.64
CA ALA A 114 -23.87 -32.77 -15.14
C ALA A 114 -23.70 -32.85 -13.62
N VAL A 115 -22.68 -32.17 -13.08
CA VAL A 115 -22.47 -31.99 -11.63
C VAL A 115 -23.63 -31.22 -11.00
N THR A 116 -24.05 -30.11 -11.61
CA THR A 116 -25.23 -29.33 -11.19
C THR A 116 -26.49 -30.19 -11.13
N LEU A 117 -26.79 -30.93 -12.21
CA LEU A 117 -27.97 -31.80 -12.30
C LEU A 117 -27.93 -32.89 -11.23
N LEU A 118 -26.80 -33.60 -11.08
CA LEU A 118 -26.63 -34.63 -10.06
C LEU A 118 -26.84 -34.07 -8.65
N PHE A 119 -26.26 -32.91 -8.34
CA PHE A 119 -26.42 -32.23 -7.06
C PHE A 119 -27.88 -31.92 -6.75
N TYR A 120 -28.61 -31.28 -7.66
CA TYR A 120 -30.02 -30.95 -7.44
C TYR A 120 -30.92 -32.20 -7.42
N SER A 121 -30.64 -33.23 -8.22
CA SER A 121 -31.38 -34.51 -8.14
C SER A 121 -31.21 -35.19 -6.79
N ILE A 122 -30.00 -35.21 -6.24
CA ILE A 122 -29.73 -35.73 -4.88
C ILE A 122 -30.46 -34.86 -3.85
N LEU A 123 -30.35 -33.53 -3.94
CA LEU A 123 -30.96 -32.61 -2.98
C LEU A 123 -32.49 -32.75 -2.95
N ILE A 124 -33.15 -32.81 -4.12
CA ILE A 124 -34.60 -33.03 -4.24
C ILE A 124 -34.99 -34.37 -3.62
N LYS A 125 -34.25 -35.45 -3.90
CA LYS A 125 -34.49 -36.77 -3.32
C LYS A 125 -34.34 -36.77 -1.79
N LEU A 126 -33.35 -36.06 -1.25
CA LEU A 126 -33.15 -35.93 0.20
C LEU A 126 -34.25 -35.12 0.88
N VAL A 127 -34.67 -34.00 0.29
CA VAL A 127 -35.81 -33.19 0.78
C VAL A 127 -37.09 -34.02 0.75
N PHE A 128 -37.39 -34.69 -0.36
CA PHE A 128 -38.56 -35.57 -0.49
C PHE A 128 -38.55 -36.68 0.57
N THR A 129 -37.41 -37.35 0.76
CA THR A 129 -37.23 -38.39 1.79
C THR A 129 -37.45 -37.81 3.19
N SER A 130 -36.92 -36.62 3.49
CA SER A 130 -37.08 -35.95 4.78
C SER A 130 -38.53 -35.54 5.07
N LEU A 131 -39.32 -35.22 4.04
CA LEU A 131 -40.74 -34.87 4.20
C LEU A 131 -41.60 -36.12 4.48
N HIS A 132 -41.31 -37.24 3.82
CA HIS A 132 -42.06 -38.50 3.94
C HIS A 132 -41.57 -39.42 5.09
N GLU A 133 -40.51 -39.02 5.81
CA GLU A 133 -40.01 -39.77 6.96
C GLU A 133 -41.08 -39.89 8.07
N VAL A 134 -41.47 -41.13 8.40
CA VAL A 134 -42.51 -41.43 9.39
C VAL A 134 -41.98 -41.29 10.83
N HIS A 135 -40.72 -41.65 11.07
CA HIS A 135 -40.14 -41.57 12.41
C HIS A 135 -39.76 -40.12 12.77
N GLN A 136 -40.54 -39.49 13.64
CA GLN A 136 -40.35 -38.10 14.06
C GLN A 136 -38.90 -37.75 14.45
N ARG A 137 -38.18 -38.62 15.18
CA ARG A 137 -36.76 -38.40 15.52
C ARG A 137 -35.86 -38.33 14.27
N LYS A 138 -36.04 -39.24 13.30
CA LYS A 138 -35.26 -39.28 12.05
C LYS A 138 -35.61 -38.08 11.17
N LYS A 139 -36.90 -37.76 11.06
CA LYS A 139 -37.43 -36.59 10.35
C LYS A 139 -36.81 -35.30 10.84
N CYS A 140 -36.73 -35.11 12.15
CA CYS A 140 -36.12 -33.92 12.73
C CYS A 140 -34.62 -33.83 12.47
N ILE A 141 -33.85 -34.93 12.56
CA ILE A 141 -32.41 -34.90 12.25
C ILE A 141 -32.16 -34.54 10.78
N LEU A 142 -32.89 -35.17 9.85
CA LEU A 142 -32.80 -34.85 8.42
C LEU A 142 -33.15 -33.38 8.16
N PHE A 143 -34.27 -32.90 8.70
CA PHE A 143 -34.70 -31.51 8.51
C PHE A 143 -33.73 -30.50 9.14
N CYS A 144 -33.17 -30.77 10.34
CA CYS A 144 -32.08 -30.00 10.93
C CYS A 144 -30.88 -29.91 9.99
N SER A 145 -30.41 -31.05 9.48
CA SER A 145 -29.21 -31.11 8.65
C SER A 145 -29.36 -30.35 7.33
N LEU A 146 -30.48 -30.56 6.63
CA LEU A 146 -30.80 -29.87 5.39
C LEU A 146 -31.04 -28.37 5.61
N GLY A 147 -31.75 -28.00 6.70
CA GLY A 147 -31.98 -26.60 7.06
C GLY A 147 -30.67 -25.84 7.33
N LEU A 148 -29.74 -26.43 8.08
CA LEU A 148 -28.41 -25.86 8.37
C LEU A 148 -27.50 -25.80 7.12
N MET A 149 -27.65 -26.73 6.18
CA MET A 149 -26.91 -26.72 4.91
C MET A 149 -27.43 -25.67 3.92
N ILE A 150 -28.75 -25.58 3.76
CA ILE A 150 -29.38 -24.78 2.70
C ILE A 150 -29.56 -23.32 3.13
N LEU A 151 -30.24 -23.08 4.25
CA LEU A 151 -30.75 -21.75 4.58
C LEU A 151 -29.66 -20.70 4.85
N PRO A 152 -28.53 -21.03 5.51
CA PRO A 152 -27.42 -20.09 5.66
C PRO A 152 -26.69 -19.79 4.35
N PHE A 153 -26.74 -20.70 3.37
CA PHE A 153 -26.16 -20.48 2.05
C PHE A 153 -27.08 -19.66 1.13
N THR A 154 -28.40 -19.75 1.29
CA THR A 154 -29.38 -19.08 0.42
C THR A 154 -29.10 -17.59 0.16
N PRO A 155 -28.77 -16.73 1.15
CA PRO A 155 -28.41 -15.33 0.91
C PRO A 155 -27.16 -15.12 0.05
N ALA A 156 -26.22 -16.07 0.06
CA ALA A 156 -24.99 -16.01 -0.72
C ALA A 156 -25.09 -16.66 -2.10
N SER A 157 -26.21 -17.34 -2.41
CA SER A 157 -26.34 -18.25 -3.57
C SER A 157 -26.50 -17.58 -4.94
N ASN A 158 -26.59 -16.25 -5.02
CA ASN A 158 -27.05 -15.47 -6.20
C ASN A 158 -28.48 -15.74 -6.70
N ILE A 159 -29.25 -16.66 -6.10
CA ILE A 159 -30.59 -17.04 -6.59
C ILE A 159 -31.61 -15.90 -6.43
N PHE A 160 -31.56 -15.16 -5.31
CA PHE A 160 -32.54 -14.11 -4.99
C PHE A 160 -32.03 -12.70 -5.26
N PHE A 161 -30.74 -12.47 -5.02
CA PHE A 161 -30.05 -11.21 -5.25
C PHE A 161 -28.56 -11.51 -5.45
N TYR A 162 -27.87 -10.68 -6.23
CA TYR A 162 -26.44 -10.88 -6.48
C TYR A 162 -25.61 -10.50 -5.25
N VAL A 163 -24.60 -11.32 -4.97
CA VAL A 163 -23.53 -11.05 -4.00
C VAL A 163 -22.17 -11.10 -4.69
N GLY A 164 -21.18 -10.38 -4.18
CA GLY A 164 -19.82 -10.40 -4.73
C GLY A 164 -19.13 -11.75 -4.57
N PHE A 165 -19.27 -12.39 -3.41
CA PHE A 165 -18.58 -13.64 -3.07
C PHE A 165 -19.59 -14.76 -2.83
N VAL A 166 -19.84 -15.56 -3.87
CA VAL A 166 -20.78 -16.70 -3.84
C VAL A 166 -20.13 -17.93 -3.19
N VAL A 167 -18.83 -18.10 -3.38
CA VAL A 167 -18.02 -19.17 -2.82
C VAL A 167 -16.94 -18.54 -1.94
N ALA A 168 -16.88 -18.95 -0.67
CA ALA A 168 -15.84 -18.57 0.26
C ALA A 168 -15.88 -19.49 1.49
N GLU A 169 -14.71 -19.83 2.05
CA GLU A 169 -14.58 -20.74 3.20
C GLU A 169 -15.48 -20.32 4.38
N ARG A 170 -15.57 -19.01 4.66
CA ARG A 170 -16.42 -18.41 5.70
C ARG A 170 -17.92 -18.67 5.54
N ILE A 171 -18.38 -19.04 4.35
CA ILE A 171 -19.79 -19.35 4.07
C ILE A 171 -20.09 -20.80 4.46
N LEU A 172 -19.07 -21.67 4.48
CA LEU A 172 -19.19 -23.09 4.81
C LEU A 172 -19.39 -23.37 6.31
N PHE A 173 -19.18 -22.39 7.21
CA PHE A 173 -19.19 -22.63 8.67
C PHE A 173 -20.49 -23.22 9.23
N ILE A 174 -21.67 -22.68 8.90
CA ILE A 174 -22.94 -23.26 9.36
C ILE A 174 -23.36 -24.46 8.49
N PRO A 175 -23.21 -24.43 7.15
CA PRO A 175 -23.43 -25.60 6.31
C PRO A 175 -22.63 -26.85 6.70
N SER A 176 -21.40 -26.71 7.21
CA SER A 176 -20.60 -27.83 7.70
C SER A 176 -21.21 -28.49 8.94
N MET A 177 -21.86 -27.72 9.83
CA MET A 177 -22.62 -28.30 10.96
C MET A 177 -23.78 -29.16 10.47
N GLY A 178 -24.52 -28.68 9.48
CA GLY A 178 -25.59 -29.45 8.84
C GLY A 178 -25.07 -30.71 8.15
N TYR A 179 -23.96 -30.59 7.42
CA TYR A 179 -23.29 -31.71 6.76
C TYR A 179 -22.80 -32.77 7.75
N CYS A 180 -22.18 -32.38 8.87
CA CYS A 180 -21.74 -33.32 9.91
C CYS A 180 -22.92 -34.08 10.53
N LEU A 181 -24.06 -33.41 10.78
CA LEU A 181 -25.28 -34.06 11.25
C LEU A 181 -25.86 -35.04 10.21
N PHE A 182 -25.87 -34.64 8.92
CA PHE A 182 -26.33 -35.50 7.82
C PHE A 182 -25.43 -36.73 7.67
N LEU A 183 -24.11 -36.55 7.74
CA LEU A 183 -23.12 -37.62 7.64
C LEU A 183 -23.27 -38.62 8.80
N ALA A 184 -23.33 -38.14 10.04
CA ALA A 184 -23.55 -38.98 11.22
C ALA A 184 -24.86 -39.80 11.14
N TYR A 185 -25.95 -39.18 10.67
CA TYR A 185 -27.22 -39.86 10.40
C TYR A 185 -27.06 -40.94 9.32
N SER A 186 -26.41 -40.62 8.21
CA SER A 186 -26.24 -41.50 7.05
C SER A 186 -25.41 -42.73 7.36
N ILE A 187 -24.38 -42.61 8.21
CA ILE A 187 -23.54 -43.73 8.67
C ILE A 187 -24.33 -44.71 9.54
N ARG A 188 -25.18 -44.16 10.41
CA ARG A 188 -25.97 -44.91 11.37
C ARG A 188 -27.12 -45.66 10.69
N GLU A 189 -27.90 -44.97 9.86
CA GLU A 189 -29.19 -45.44 9.35
C GLU A 189 -29.11 -45.91 7.87
N GLY A 190 -28.07 -45.54 7.14
CA GLY A 190 -27.92 -45.86 5.71
C GLY A 190 -27.81 -47.37 5.41
N PRO A 191 -26.93 -48.14 6.08
CA PRO A 191 -26.80 -49.57 5.82
C PRO A 191 -28.09 -50.36 6.08
N ASP A 192 -28.85 -49.96 7.12
CA ASP A 192 -30.10 -50.60 7.52
C ASP A 192 -31.26 -50.31 6.53
N ARG A 193 -31.08 -49.35 5.59
CA ARG A 193 -32.02 -49.04 4.50
C ARG A 193 -31.72 -49.76 3.18
N ILE A 194 -30.51 -50.28 3.01
CA ILE A 194 -30.00 -50.77 1.72
C ILE A 194 -29.76 -52.29 1.75
N PHE A 195 -29.52 -52.87 2.93
CA PHE A 195 -29.08 -54.25 3.07
C PHE A 195 -29.92 -55.03 4.09
N SER A 196 -30.07 -56.34 3.89
CA SER A 196 -30.66 -57.24 4.89
C SER A 196 -29.84 -57.26 6.19
N GLU A 197 -30.47 -57.47 7.34
CA GLU A 197 -29.90 -57.23 8.69
C GLU A 197 -28.46 -57.75 8.89
N ARG A 198 -28.19 -58.99 8.42
CA ARG A 198 -26.86 -59.62 8.53
C ARG A 198 -25.80 -58.89 7.70
N LYS A 199 -26.16 -58.44 6.48
CA LYS A 199 -25.30 -57.60 5.62
C LYS A 199 -25.21 -56.17 6.14
N ALA A 200 -26.31 -55.60 6.66
CA ALA A 200 -26.34 -54.27 7.25
C ALA A 200 -25.38 -54.15 8.45
N SER A 201 -25.31 -55.17 9.31
CA SER A 201 -24.35 -55.19 10.43
C SER A 201 -22.89 -55.12 9.96
N SER A 202 -22.51 -55.90 8.94
CA SER A 202 -21.17 -55.82 8.33
C SER A 202 -20.91 -54.46 7.68
N ASN A 203 -21.89 -53.96 6.93
CA ASN A 203 -21.78 -52.70 6.20
C ASN A 203 -21.77 -51.48 7.14
N ARG A 204 -22.32 -51.58 8.36
CA ARG A 204 -22.13 -50.57 9.44
C ARG A 204 -20.70 -50.55 10.00
N LYS A 205 -20.00 -51.68 10.04
CA LYS A 205 -18.57 -51.69 10.41
C LYS A 205 -17.74 -51.03 9.30
N LEU A 206 -18.01 -51.39 8.05
CA LEU A 206 -17.34 -50.81 6.89
C LEU A 206 -17.59 -49.30 6.74
N SER A 207 -18.84 -48.82 6.90
CA SER A 207 -19.16 -47.39 6.80
C SER A 207 -18.47 -46.57 7.90
N ARG A 208 -18.42 -47.07 9.14
CA ARG A 208 -17.67 -46.45 10.23
C ARG A 208 -16.16 -46.44 9.96
N PHE A 209 -15.60 -47.51 9.42
CA PHE A 209 -14.19 -47.56 9.05
C PHE A 209 -13.84 -46.56 7.95
N ILE A 210 -14.63 -46.51 6.87
CA ILE A 210 -14.46 -45.54 5.78
C ILE A 210 -14.52 -44.10 6.32
N VAL A 211 -15.43 -43.81 7.24
CA VAL A 211 -15.55 -42.46 7.82
C VAL A 211 -14.43 -42.15 8.79
N ALA A 212 -14.00 -43.09 9.63
CA ALA A 212 -12.82 -42.91 10.47
C ALA A 212 -11.57 -42.60 9.61
N PHE A 213 -11.41 -43.31 8.49
CA PHE A 213 -10.35 -43.05 7.51
C PHE A 213 -10.48 -41.66 6.86
N ILE A 214 -11.68 -41.25 6.43
CA ILE A 214 -11.93 -39.89 5.90
C ILE A 214 -11.66 -38.81 6.97
N ILE A 215 -12.00 -39.04 8.24
CA ILE A 215 -11.68 -38.12 9.34
C ILE A 215 -10.16 -38.02 9.53
N VAL A 216 -9.43 -39.13 9.53
CA VAL A 216 -7.96 -39.13 9.62
C VAL A 216 -7.33 -38.36 8.44
N LEU A 217 -7.78 -38.61 7.21
CA LEU A 217 -7.35 -37.84 6.03
C LEU A 217 -7.72 -36.34 6.15
N GLY A 218 -8.88 -36.02 6.72
CA GLY A 218 -9.33 -34.65 7.00
C GLY A 218 -8.46 -33.95 8.05
N VAL A 219 -8.02 -34.67 9.09
CA VAL A 219 -7.07 -34.15 10.10
C VAL A 219 -5.72 -33.87 9.45
N PHE A 220 -5.16 -34.81 8.68
CA PHE A 220 -3.90 -34.57 7.95
C PHE A 220 -4.01 -33.38 6.99
N LYS A 221 -5.11 -33.27 6.23
CA LYS A 221 -5.38 -32.10 5.38
C LYS A 221 -5.50 -30.80 6.17
N THR A 222 -6.14 -30.81 7.34
CA THR A 222 -6.24 -29.62 8.20
C THR A 222 -4.87 -29.21 8.72
N LEU A 223 -4.05 -30.18 9.16
CA LEU A 223 -2.69 -29.91 9.64
C LEU A 223 -1.81 -29.31 8.54
N HIS A 224 -1.85 -29.83 7.32
CA HIS A 224 -1.15 -29.23 6.18
C HIS A 224 -1.73 -27.85 5.80
N ARG A 225 -3.06 -27.70 5.76
CA ARG A 225 -3.70 -26.39 5.48
C ARG A 225 -3.36 -25.33 6.53
N ASN A 226 -3.05 -25.70 7.78
CA ASN A 226 -2.58 -24.73 8.77
C ASN A 226 -1.25 -24.07 8.37
N GLU A 227 -0.40 -24.74 7.58
CA GLU A 227 0.87 -24.18 7.08
C GLU A 227 0.61 -22.97 6.16
N ASP A 228 -0.42 -23.04 5.32
CA ASP A 228 -0.86 -21.91 4.49
C ASP A 228 -1.30 -20.69 5.31
N TRP A 229 -1.75 -20.87 6.55
CA TRP A 229 -2.25 -19.78 7.41
C TRP A 229 -1.22 -19.26 8.42
N ILE A 230 0.04 -19.73 8.39
CA ILE A 230 1.11 -19.27 9.29
C ILE A 230 1.41 -17.77 9.07
N ASP A 231 1.50 -17.32 7.82
CA ASP A 231 1.79 -15.93 7.48
C ASP A 231 1.14 -15.49 6.15
N GLU A 232 1.10 -14.18 5.91
CA GLU A 232 0.50 -13.58 4.70
C GLU A 232 1.16 -14.09 3.40
N GLU A 233 2.47 -14.37 3.41
CA GLU A 233 3.19 -14.84 2.22
C GLU A 233 2.76 -16.27 1.84
N SER A 234 2.71 -17.18 2.82
CA SER A 234 2.24 -18.55 2.64
C SER A 234 0.77 -18.60 2.20
N LEU A 235 -0.08 -17.77 2.81
CA LEU A 235 -1.51 -17.70 2.47
C LEU A 235 -1.73 -17.30 1.02
N TYR A 236 -1.07 -16.23 0.56
CA TYR A 236 -1.21 -15.77 -0.82
C TYR A 236 -0.53 -16.73 -1.81
N LYS A 237 0.58 -17.40 -1.45
CA LYS A 237 1.17 -18.48 -2.26
C LYS A 237 0.19 -19.62 -2.49
N SER A 238 -0.50 -20.10 -1.45
CA SER A 238 -1.50 -21.19 -1.56
C SER A 238 -2.62 -20.87 -2.57
N GLY A 239 -3.07 -19.60 -2.59
CA GLY A 239 -4.16 -19.14 -3.45
C GLY A 239 -3.80 -18.90 -4.92
N ILE A 240 -2.51 -18.95 -5.32
CA ILE A 240 -2.07 -18.72 -6.70
C ILE A 240 -2.77 -19.67 -7.68
N SER A 241 -2.99 -20.92 -7.28
CA SER A 241 -3.64 -21.94 -8.12
C SER A 241 -5.12 -21.67 -8.41
N ILE A 242 -5.81 -20.87 -7.60
CA ILE A 242 -7.26 -20.64 -7.66
C ILE A 242 -7.58 -19.21 -8.12
N ASN A 243 -6.93 -18.20 -7.54
CA ASN A 243 -7.07 -16.80 -7.93
C ASN A 243 -5.70 -16.16 -8.22
N PRO A 244 -5.01 -16.54 -9.32
CA PRO A 244 -3.68 -16.02 -9.62
C PRO A 244 -3.58 -14.48 -9.62
N PRO A 245 -4.49 -13.71 -10.25
CA PRO A 245 -4.38 -12.25 -10.26
C PRO A 245 -4.34 -11.63 -8.86
N LYS A 246 -5.27 -12.03 -7.98
CA LYS A 246 -5.35 -11.44 -6.64
C LYS A 246 -4.29 -11.99 -5.69
N ALA A 247 -3.96 -13.28 -5.81
CA ALA A 247 -2.89 -13.92 -5.05
C ALA A 247 -1.53 -13.29 -5.34
N PHE A 248 -1.14 -13.16 -6.62
CA PHE A 248 0.13 -12.53 -6.99
C PHE A 248 0.20 -11.05 -6.60
N GLY A 249 -0.89 -10.28 -6.80
CA GLY A 249 -0.92 -8.86 -6.43
C GLY A 249 -0.78 -8.64 -4.92
N ASN A 250 -1.45 -9.46 -4.11
CA ASN A 250 -1.32 -9.41 -2.66
C ASN A 250 0.06 -9.91 -2.17
N LEU A 251 0.58 -11.00 -2.75
CA LEU A 251 1.90 -11.54 -2.46
C LEU A 251 3.00 -10.50 -2.72
N ALA A 252 2.92 -9.77 -3.83
CA ALA A 252 3.84 -8.68 -4.16
C ALA A 252 3.83 -7.56 -3.11
N ASN A 253 2.66 -7.19 -2.57
CA ASN A 253 2.55 -6.21 -1.47
C ASN A 253 3.20 -6.71 -0.16
N VAL A 254 3.19 -8.02 0.10
CA VAL A 254 3.91 -8.63 1.24
C VAL A 254 5.42 -8.59 1.01
N LEU A 255 5.87 -9.03 -0.17
CA LEU A 255 7.29 -9.07 -0.55
C LEU A 255 7.91 -7.66 -0.56
N SER A 256 7.20 -6.66 -1.08
CA SER A 256 7.62 -5.25 -1.06
C SER A 256 7.78 -4.72 0.37
N ARG A 257 6.83 -5.00 1.27
CA ARG A 257 6.96 -4.65 2.71
C ARG A 257 8.13 -5.37 3.41
N LYS A 258 8.49 -6.57 2.95
CA LYS A 258 9.69 -7.32 3.41
C LYS A 258 11.00 -6.85 2.72
N GLY A 259 10.97 -5.82 1.85
CA GLY A 259 12.14 -5.32 1.11
C GLY A 259 12.63 -6.24 -0.03
N ARG A 260 11.90 -7.31 -0.35
CA ARG A 260 12.24 -8.31 -1.39
C ARG A 260 11.81 -7.81 -2.77
N ASN A 261 12.40 -6.69 -3.19
CA ASN A 261 11.94 -5.88 -4.32
C ASN A 261 11.89 -6.63 -5.66
N SER A 262 12.89 -7.48 -5.96
CA SER A 262 12.93 -8.28 -7.19
C SER A 262 11.79 -9.32 -7.28
N GLU A 263 11.50 -9.99 -6.16
CA GLU A 263 10.40 -10.95 -6.08
C GLU A 263 9.03 -10.26 -6.08
N ALA A 264 8.92 -9.08 -5.46
CA ALA A 264 7.73 -8.24 -5.52
C ALA A 264 7.44 -7.77 -6.96
N GLU A 265 8.46 -7.32 -7.69
CA GLU A 265 8.35 -6.95 -9.11
C GLU A 265 7.89 -8.14 -9.97
N HIS A 266 8.47 -9.32 -9.75
CA HIS A 266 8.05 -10.54 -10.46
C HIS A 266 6.58 -10.89 -10.17
N ALA A 267 6.17 -10.87 -8.90
CA ALA A 267 4.80 -11.16 -8.50
C ALA A 267 3.80 -10.13 -9.07
N PHE A 268 4.09 -8.82 -9.02
CA PHE A 268 3.26 -7.81 -9.68
C PHE A 268 3.14 -8.06 -11.20
N LYS A 269 4.25 -8.39 -11.89
CA LYS A 269 4.23 -8.73 -13.32
C LYS A 269 3.40 -9.98 -13.60
N MET A 270 3.43 -11.01 -12.74
CA MET A 270 2.57 -12.19 -12.89
C MET A 270 1.09 -11.86 -12.69
N ALA A 271 0.74 -11.01 -11.69
CA ALA A 271 -0.63 -10.55 -11.51
C ALA A 271 -1.16 -9.84 -12.77
N LEU A 272 -0.37 -8.92 -13.34
CA LEU A 272 -0.72 -8.21 -14.57
C LEU A 272 -0.75 -9.12 -15.81
N LYS A 273 0.10 -10.16 -15.88
CA LYS A 273 0.05 -11.17 -16.94
C LYS A 273 -1.28 -11.94 -16.94
N HIS A 274 -1.80 -12.29 -15.75
CA HIS A 274 -3.12 -12.91 -15.64
C HIS A 274 -4.27 -11.92 -15.82
N ARG A 275 -4.10 -10.65 -15.42
CA ARG A 275 -5.12 -9.61 -15.57
C ARG A 275 -4.50 -8.21 -15.78
N PRO A 276 -4.34 -7.76 -17.04
CA PRO A 276 -3.63 -6.51 -17.35
C PRO A 276 -4.29 -5.22 -16.84
N ASN A 277 -5.58 -5.23 -16.50
CA ASN A 277 -6.36 -4.05 -16.14
C ASN A 277 -6.48 -3.79 -14.63
N MET A 278 -5.60 -4.36 -13.81
CA MET A 278 -5.57 -4.15 -12.36
C MET A 278 -4.87 -2.83 -12.00
N ALA A 279 -5.65 -1.74 -11.90
CA ALA A 279 -5.13 -0.41 -11.60
C ALA A 279 -4.45 -0.31 -10.21
N ASP A 280 -4.90 -1.10 -9.23
CA ASP A 280 -4.28 -1.23 -7.91
C ASP A 280 -2.86 -1.85 -8.00
N VAL A 281 -2.71 -2.89 -8.82
CA VAL A 281 -1.41 -3.53 -9.07
C VAL A 281 -0.46 -2.63 -9.85
N HIS A 282 -0.96 -1.93 -10.88
CA HIS A 282 -0.16 -0.94 -11.62
C HIS A 282 0.34 0.19 -10.69
N TYR A 283 -0.54 0.73 -9.84
CA TYR A 283 -0.13 1.76 -8.87
C TYR A 283 0.95 1.25 -7.90
N ASN A 284 0.76 0.09 -7.29
CA ASN A 284 1.73 -0.46 -6.33
C ASN A 284 3.07 -0.84 -6.99
N LEU A 285 3.06 -1.29 -8.25
CA LEU A 285 4.29 -1.52 -9.02
C LEU A 285 4.99 -0.19 -9.35
N GLY A 286 4.25 0.88 -9.64
CA GLY A 286 4.79 2.23 -9.80
C GLY A 286 5.47 2.73 -8.52
N VAL A 287 4.86 2.51 -7.35
CA VAL A 287 5.45 2.83 -6.04
C VAL A 287 6.75 2.05 -5.79
N LEU A 288 6.77 0.74 -6.13
CA LEU A 288 7.97 -0.08 -6.01
C LEU A 288 9.13 0.45 -6.88
N TYR A 289 8.85 0.81 -8.13
CA TYR A 289 9.85 1.40 -9.03
C TYR A 289 10.30 2.78 -8.56
N GLN A 290 9.39 3.64 -8.11
CA GLN A 290 9.73 4.96 -7.58
C GLN A 290 10.65 4.86 -6.35
N ASN A 291 10.34 3.96 -5.40
CA ASN A 291 11.17 3.71 -4.22
C ASN A 291 12.56 3.15 -4.56
N THR A 292 12.73 2.56 -5.74
CA THR A 292 14.03 2.09 -6.27
C THR A 292 14.65 3.08 -7.27
N GLN A 293 14.15 4.33 -7.34
CA GLN A 293 14.58 5.39 -8.26
C GLN A 293 14.49 5.04 -9.76
N ARG A 294 13.72 4.00 -10.10
CA ARG A 294 13.47 3.52 -11.47
C ARG A 294 12.30 4.28 -12.10
N PHE A 295 12.49 5.59 -12.25
CA PHE A 295 11.43 6.51 -12.68
C PHE A 295 10.87 6.20 -14.08
N ASN A 296 11.72 5.73 -15.00
CA ASN A 296 11.32 5.37 -16.37
C ASN A 296 10.30 4.21 -16.40
N GLU A 297 10.39 3.25 -15.47
CA GLU A 297 9.39 2.18 -15.34
C GLU A 297 8.21 2.57 -14.43
N ALA A 298 8.41 3.50 -13.49
CA ALA A 298 7.35 3.98 -12.60
C ALA A 298 6.26 4.80 -13.33
N ILE A 299 6.66 5.70 -14.24
CA ILE A 299 5.75 6.55 -15.03
C ILE A 299 4.66 5.73 -15.76
N PRO A 300 4.99 4.76 -16.65
CA PRO A 300 3.98 4.01 -17.37
C PRO A 300 3.11 3.14 -16.44
N CYS A 301 3.60 2.77 -15.25
CA CYS A 301 2.78 2.09 -14.24
C CYS A 301 1.69 3.03 -13.68
N TYR A 302 2.04 4.27 -13.32
CA TYR A 302 1.04 5.26 -12.89
C TYR A 302 0.10 5.68 -14.02
N GLU A 303 0.58 5.84 -15.25
CA GLU A 303 -0.27 6.10 -16.41
C GLU A 303 -1.26 4.96 -16.67
N ASN A 304 -0.84 3.70 -16.54
CA ASN A 304 -1.74 2.54 -16.64
C ASN A 304 -2.76 2.49 -15.50
N ALA A 305 -2.36 2.80 -14.26
CA ALA A 305 -3.28 2.91 -13.12
C ALA A 305 -4.34 4.01 -13.34
N ILE A 306 -3.94 5.12 -13.96
CA ILE A 306 -4.82 6.21 -14.40
C ILE A 306 -5.72 5.76 -15.57
N HIS A 307 -5.20 4.98 -16.53
CA HIS A 307 -5.88 4.57 -17.76
C HIS A 307 -6.96 3.48 -17.57
N TYR A 308 -6.71 2.42 -16.78
CA TYR A 308 -7.58 1.22 -16.71
C TYR A 308 -8.93 1.41 -16.00
N ARG A 309 -9.36 2.66 -15.85
CA ARG A 309 -10.03 3.12 -14.64
C ARG A 309 -11.10 4.19 -14.86
N PRO A 310 -10.96 5.16 -15.80
CA PRO A 310 -12.09 5.92 -16.34
C PRO A 310 -13.22 5.05 -16.93
N LYS A 311 -12.97 3.78 -17.30
CA LYS A 311 -14.05 2.83 -17.65
C LYS A 311 -14.84 2.30 -16.44
N LEU A 312 -14.30 2.40 -15.23
CA LEU A 312 -15.00 2.02 -14.00
C LEU A 312 -15.78 3.20 -13.43
N ALA A 313 -15.16 4.39 -13.37
CA ALA A 313 -15.82 5.63 -12.91
C ALA A 313 -17.01 6.01 -13.79
N ARG A 314 -16.83 6.07 -15.12
CA ARG A 314 -17.89 6.47 -16.07
C ARG A 314 -19.06 5.48 -16.17
N LYS A 315 -18.85 4.23 -15.74
CA LYS A 315 -19.89 3.19 -15.64
C LYS A 315 -20.63 3.24 -14.29
N LEU A 316 -20.09 3.95 -13.29
CA LEU A 316 -20.73 4.23 -12.00
C LEU A 316 -21.51 5.56 -12.05
N GLU A 317 -20.99 6.61 -12.70
CA GLU A 317 -21.68 7.90 -12.94
C GLU A 317 -23.09 7.70 -13.54
N GLN A 318 -23.23 6.80 -14.52
CA GLN A 318 -24.54 6.49 -15.15
C GLN A 318 -25.55 5.77 -14.24
N SER A 319 -25.23 5.52 -12.97
CA SER A 319 -26.04 4.65 -12.09
C SER A 319 -26.48 5.27 -10.75
N ASN A 320 -26.20 6.55 -10.48
CA ASN A 320 -26.58 7.24 -9.22
C ASN A 320 -26.18 6.46 -7.94
N LEU A 321 -25.00 5.83 -7.96
CA LEU A 321 -24.70 4.67 -7.12
C LEU A 321 -23.63 4.92 -6.05
N LEU A 322 -24.01 5.71 -5.04
CA LEU A 322 -23.27 5.75 -3.77
C LEU A 322 -23.34 4.38 -3.08
N ILE A 323 -22.19 3.72 -2.81
CA ILE A 323 -21.80 3.04 -1.54
C ILE A 323 -20.49 2.21 -1.65
N ILE A 324 -19.51 2.56 -0.78
CA ILE A 324 -18.34 1.78 -0.33
C ILE A 324 -17.21 1.49 -1.34
N THR A 325 -17.45 0.97 -2.53
CA THR A 325 -16.36 0.75 -3.52
C THR A 325 -15.69 2.03 -4.06
N PRO A 326 -16.35 3.21 -4.20
CA PRO A 326 -15.71 4.39 -4.79
C PRO A 326 -14.50 4.97 -4.03
N MET A 327 -14.33 4.64 -2.75
CA MET A 327 -13.40 5.34 -1.85
C MET A 327 -11.93 4.93 -2.04
N ALA A 328 -11.58 3.66 -1.77
CA ALA A 328 -10.23 3.14 -2.03
C ALA A 328 -9.86 3.23 -3.52
N ILE A 329 -10.89 3.20 -4.38
CA ILE A 329 -10.75 3.42 -5.81
C ILE A 329 -10.41 4.89 -6.10
N LEU A 330 -11.12 5.93 -5.64
CA LEU A 330 -10.72 7.31 -5.96
C LEU A 330 -9.39 7.72 -5.35
N PHE A 331 -9.13 7.26 -4.12
CA PHE A 331 -7.86 7.46 -3.43
C PHE A 331 -6.64 7.06 -4.28
N THR A 332 -6.58 5.80 -4.75
CA THR A 332 -5.44 5.28 -5.55
C THR A 332 -5.19 6.02 -6.86
N PHE A 333 -6.16 6.78 -7.38
CA PHE A 333 -6.01 7.60 -8.58
C PHE A 333 -5.45 8.99 -8.28
N LEU A 334 -5.97 9.65 -7.24
CA LEU A 334 -5.40 10.90 -6.76
C LEU A 334 -3.94 10.70 -6.30
N GLU A 335 -3.63 9.56 -5.66
CA GLU A 335 -2.25 9.19 -5.34
C GLU A 335 -1.41 8.88 -6.57
N ALA A 336 -1.93 8.20 -7.60
CA ALA A 336 -1.20 8.00 -8.86
C ALA A 336 -0.84 9.33 -9.54
N TYR A 337 -1.75 10.31 -9.59
CA TYR A 337 -1.42 11.68 -10.05
C TYR A 337 -0.41 12.37 -9.13
N LEU A 338 -0.54 12.23 -7.81
CA LEU A 338 0.38 12.84 -6.84
C LEU A 338 1.80 12.34 -7.06
N ASN A 339 1.99 11.02 -7.13
CA ASN A 339 3.28 10.36 -7.29
C ASN A 339 3.88 10.58 -8.69
N LEU A 340 3.06 10.52 -9.75
CA LEU A 340 3.50 10.85 -11.11
C LEU A 340 4.01 12.30 -11.19
N GLY A 341 3.32 13.25 -10.55
CA GLY A 341 3.79 14.63 -10.45
C GLY A 341 5.07 14.78 -9.63
N ILE A 342 5.25 14.00 -8.55
CA ILE A 342 6.50 13.97 -7.76
C ILE A 342 7.66 13.52 -8.66
N ILE A 343 7.50 12.43 -9.41
CA ILE A 343 8.53 11.94 -10.34
C ILE A 343 8.86 13.03 -11.37
N HIS A 344 7.87 13.63 -12.04
CA HIS A 344 8.16 14.70 -13.00
C HIS A 344 8.86 15.91 -12.36
N SER A 345 8.60 16.21 -11.09
CA SER A 345 9.30 17.29 -10.37
C SER A 345 10.76 16.93 -10.06
N GLU A 346 11.04 15.67 -9.73
CA GLU A 346 12.37 15.14 -9.42
C GLU A 346 13.22 14.98 -10.70
N THR A 347 12.61 14.58 -11.83
CA THR A 347 13.26 14.52 -13.15
C THR A 347 13.32 15.90 -13.85
N GLY A 348 13.16 17.00 -13.13
CA GLY A 348 13.31 18.38 -13.63
C GLY A 348 12.15 18.93 -14.48
N SER A 349 11.12 18.13 -14.79
CA SER A 349 9.93 18.52 -15.57
C SER A 349 8.86 19.24 -14.72
N LYS A 350 9.26 20.34 -14.07
CA LYS A 350 8.44 21.10 -13.10
C LYS A 350 7.09 21.57 -13.63
N GLU A 351 7.02 22.01 -14.89
CA GLU A 351 5.75 22.42 -15.51
C GLU A 351 4.77 21.23 -15.67
N SER A 352 5.26 20.09 -16.13
CA SER A 352 4.48 18.85 -16.23
C SER A 352 3.98 18.39 -14.86
N ALA A 353 4.82 18.45 -13.82
CA ALA A 353 4.42 18.15 -12.45
C ALA A 353 3.27 19.06 -11.97
N ILE A 354 3.38 20.37 -12.16
CA ILE A 354 2.31 21.33 -11.83
C ILE A 354 1.04 21.03 -12.62
N LYS A 355 1.13 20.70 -13.91
CA LYS A 355 -0.03 20.35 -14.74
C LYS A 355 -0.74 19.10 -14.21
N ILE A 356 0.01 18.06 -13.86
CA ILE A 356 -0.48 16.78 -13.33
C ILE A 356 -1.16 16.97 -11.96
N TRP A 357 -0.55 17.72 -11.05
CA TRP A 357 -1.17 18.04 -9.75
C TRP A 357 -2.40 18.97 -9.88
N LYS A 358 -2.42 19.90 -10.85
CA LYS A 358 -3.62 20.71 -11.16
C LYS A 358 -4.78 19.85 -11.67
N LEU A 359 -4.51 18.81 -12.47
CA LEU A 359 -5.52 17.82 -12.86
C LEU A 359 -6.07 17.10 -11.61
N ALA A 360 -5.21 16.65 -10.70
CA ALA A 360 -5.61 15.98 -9.46
C ALA A 360 -6.55 16.84 -8.58
N ILE A 361 -6.23 18.13 -8.42
CA ILE A 361 -7.03 19.08 -7.63
C ILE A 361 -8.44 19.27 -8.21
N ASN A 362 -8.57 19.26 -9.54
CA ASN A 362 -9.80 19.58 -10.26
C ASN A 362 -10.74 18.39 -10.51
N ILE A 363 -10.39 17.17 -10.07
CA ILE A 363 -11.30 16.01 -10.09
C ILE A 363 -12.52 16.31 -9.22
N ASN A 364 -13.74 16.07 -9.68
CA ASN A 364 -14.95 16.37 -8.91
C ASN A 364 -15.14 15.39 -7.72
N ASP A 365 -15.59 15.90 -6.57
CA ASP A 365 -15.73 15.14 -5.31
C ASP A 365 -17.19 14.75 -4.96
N GLU A 366 -18.17 15.19 -5.74
CA GLU A 366 -19.60 15.25 -5.36
C GLU A 366 -20.30 13.88 -5.10
N GLU A 367 -19.67 12.74 -5.42
CA GLU A 367 -20.29 11.40 -5.34
C GLU A 367 -19.70 10.45 -4.26
N LEU A 368 -18.93 10.99 -3.29
CA LEU A 368 -18.04 10.17 -2.45
C LEU A 368 -18.55 9.91 -1.02
N LYS A 369 -18.35 8.67 -0.53
CA LYS A 369 -18.77 8.24 0.81
C LYS A 369 -17.78 8.65 1.94
N ASP A 370 -16.55 9.01 1.61
CA ASP A 370 -15.61 9.68 2.52
C ASP A 370 -14.85 10.79 1.77
N PRO A 371 -15.13 12.06 2.07
CA PRO A 371 -14.38 13.20 1.54
C PRO A 371 -12.95 13.31 2.11
N GLU A 372 -12.70 12.89 3.36
CA GLU A 372 -11.45 13.23 4.07
C GLU A 372 -10.21 12.65 3.38
N THR A 373 -10.29 11.39 2.92
CA THR A 373 -9.15 10.71 2.28
C THR A 373 -8.79 11.31 0.92
N ASN A 374 -9.77 11.80 0.14
CA ASN A 374 -9.52 12.46 -1.14
C ASN A 374 -9.01 13.91 -0.95
N LEU A 375 -9.51 14.60 0.08
CA LEU A 375 -8.99 15.90 0.50
C LEU A 375 -7.50 15.82 0.85
N VAL A 376 -7.04 14.78 1.57
CA VAL A 376 -5.61 14.57 1.88
C VAL A 376 -4.75 14.63 0.63
N ALA A 377 -5.07 13.86 -0.41
CA ALA A 377 -4.28 13.82 -1.65
C ALA A 377 -4.33 15.17 -2.40
N LYS A 378 -5.48 15.85 -2.41
CA LYS A 378 -5.60 17.20 -2.98
C LYS A 378 -4.80 18.25 -2.21
N ILE A 379 -4.75 18.18 -0.87
CA ILE A 379 -3.96 19.10 -0.05
C ILE A 379 -2.46 18.86 -0.31
N SER A 380 -2.03 17.59 -0.38
CA SER A 380 -0.66 17.22 -0.76
C SER A 380 -0.29 17.75 -2.15
N ALA A 381 -1.21 17.71 -3.12
CA ALA A 381 -1.02 18.31 -4.44
C ALA A 381 -0.85 19.85 -4.36
N HIS A 382 -1.63 20.56 -3.52
CA HIS A 382 -1.42 21.99 -3.29
C HIS A 382 -0.06 22.28 -2.62
N GLN A 383 0.36 21.45 -1.65
CA GLN A 383 1.68 21.59 -1.01
C GLN A 383 2.83 21.41 -2.01
N ASN A 384 2.75 20.39 -2.86
CA ASN A 384 3.78 20.11 -3.86
C ASN A 384 3.85 21.19 -4.95
N ILE A 385 2.71 21.66 -5.47
CA ILE A 385 2.69 22.83 -6.37
C ILE A 385 3.29 24.06 -5.66
N GLY A 386 2.91 24.32 -4.41
CA GLY A 386 3.43 25.45 -3.62
C GLY A 386 4.96 25.41 -3.43
N LYS A 387 5.52 24.21 -3.19
CA LYS A 387 6.97 23.98 -3.12
C LYS A 387 7.66 24.31 -4.45
N VAL A 388 7.15 23.77 -5.57
CA VAL A 388 7.75 24.01 -6.89
C VAL A 388 7.65 25.49 -7.29
N LEU A 389 6.53 26.17 -7.00
CA LEU A 389 6.38 27.61 -7.25
C LEU A 389 7.32 28.47 -6.37
N LEU A 390 7.60 28.05 -5.14
CA LEU A 390 8.62 28.69 -4.28
C LEU A 390 10.02 28.56 -4.90
N GLU A 391 10.40 27.37 -5.37
CA GLU A 391 11.67 27.13 -6.06
C GLU A 391 11.81 27.96 -7.36
N GLU A 392 10.71 28.11 -8.11
CA GLU A 392 10.64 28.96 -9.32
C GLU A 392 10.53 30.47 -9.00
N LYS A 393 10.57 30.88 -7.73
CA LYS A 393 10.38 32.27 -7.25
C LYS A 393 9.03 32.89 -7.66
N LYS A 394 8.01 32.09 -7.98
CA LYS A 394 6.62 32.50 -8.26
C LYS A 394 5.84 32.64 -6.94
N LEU A 395 6.33 33.53 -6.07
CA LEU A 395 5.98 33.57 -4.64
C LEU A 395 4.49 33.88 -4.37
N GLN A 396 3.88 34.77 -5.15
CA GLN A 396 2.46 35.11 -4.98
C GLN A 396 1.53 33.95 -5.37
N ASP A 397 1.85 33.24 -6.45
CA ASP A 397 1.11 32.03 -6.85
C ASP A 397 1.29 30.91 -5.82
N ALA A 398 2.50 30.76 -5.26
CA ALA A 398 2.76 29.81 -4.18
C ALA A 398 1.88 30.08 -2.95
N LEU A 399 1.79 31.33 -2.47
CA LEU A 399 0.86 31.69 -1.38
C LEU A 399 -0.60 31.38 -1.73
N LYS A 400 -1.05 31.74 -2.94
CA LYS A 400 -2.43 31.52 -3.38
C LYS A 400 -2.81 30.04 -3.38
N ILE A 401 -1.92 29.18 -3.87
CA ILE A 401 -2.11 27.72 -3.89
C ILE A 401 -2.06 27.13 -2.47
N LEU A 402 -1.06 27.48 -1.66
CA LEU A 402 -0.94 26.98 -0.28
C LEU A 402 -2.13 27.40 0.58
N THR A 403 -2.62 28.63 0.42
CA THR A 403 -3.81 29.14 1.10
C THR A 403 -5.06 28.35 0.72
N ARG A 404 -5.24 27.99 -0.55
CA ARG A 404 -6.36 27.11 -0.99
C ARG A 404 -6.26 25.71 -0.36
N GLY A 405 -5.06 25.13 -0.30
CA GLY A 405 -4.83 23.87 0.42
C GLY A 405 -5.16 23.96 1.91
N LEU A 406 -4.82 25.08 2.56
CA LEU A 406 -5.12 25.33 3.97
C LEU A 406 -6.62 25.46 4.27
N HIS A 407 -7.38 26.12 3.39
CA HIS A 407 -8.84 26.21 3.48
C HIS A 407 -9.54 24.86 3.25
N LEU A 408 -9.02 24.02 2.35
CA LEU A 408 -9.52 22.66 2.11
C LEU A 408 -9.21 21.69 3.26
N SER A 409 -8.25 22.01 4.14
CA SER A 409 -7.75 21.09 5.15
C SER A 409 -8.76 20.88 6.30
N PRO A 410 -9.31 19.66 6.50
CA PRO A 410 -10.25 19.37 7.59
C PRO A 410 -9.59 19.54 8.97
N LYS A 411 -10.39 19.62 10.04
CA LYS A 411 -9.91 19.95 11.40
C LYS A 411 -8.85 18.98 11.93
N ARG A 412 -8.87 17.72 11.49
CA ARG A 412 -7.91 16.67 11.87
C ARG A 412 -6.68 16.58 10.96
N TYR A 413 -6.63 17.33 9.86
CA TYR A 413 -5.51 17.28 8.93
C TYR A 413 -4.23 17.88 9.55
N PRO A 414 -3.06 17.23 9.42
CA PRO A 414 -1.79 17.73 9.94
C PRO A 414 -1.23 18.88 9.08
N LYS A 415 -1.64 20.12 9.39
CA LYS A 415 -1.35 21.35 8.61
C LYS A 415 0.09 21.87 8.71
N GLN A 416 0.99 21.26 9.48
CA GLN A 416 2.34 21.79 9.74
C GLN A 416 3.19 21.99 8.46
N GLY A 417 3.03 21.11 7.46
CA GLY A 417 3.75 21.21 6.19
C GLY A 417 3.34 22.42 5.34
N LEU A 418 2.03 22.71 5.30
CA LEU A 418 1.50 23.93 4.67
C LEU A 418 2.06 25.18 5.36
N PHE A 419 1.99 25.24 6.69
CA PHE A 419 2.49 26.39 7.45
C PHE A 419 4.00 26.59 7.27
N ASN A 420 4.81 25.53 7.26
CA ASN A 420 6.25 25.67 6.98
C ASN A 420 6.50 26.27 5.58
N LEU A 421 5.88 25.70 4.54
CA LEU A 421 6.05 26.21 3.17
C LEU A 421 5.58 27.66 3.03
N MET A 422 4.44 28.04 3.64
CA MET A 422 3.98 29.43 3.67
C MET A 422 5.00 30.35 4.35
N GLY A 423 5.60 29.91 5.46
CA GLY A 423 6.67 30.65 6.15
C GLY A 423 7.90 30.86 5.27
N GLU A 424 8.31 29.85 4.51
CA GLU A 424 9.41 29.99 3.54
C GLU A 424 9.08 30.93 2.38
N VAL A 425 7.84 30.92 1.90
CA VAL A 425 7.38 31.88 0.87
C VAL A 425 7.35 33.31 1.42
N TYR A 426 6.83 33.55 2.64
CA TYR A 426 6.88 34.87 3.27
C TYR A 426 8.33 35.35 3.52
N ARG A 427 9.23 34.45 3.92
CA ARG A 427 10.67 34.74 4.04
C ARG A 427 11.28 35.15 2.70
N ALA A 428 10.88 34.50 1.60
CA ALA A 428 11.33 34.84 0.26
C ALA A 428 10.72 36.15 -0.28
N LEU A 429 9.50 36.51 0.16
CA LEU A 429 8.84 37.81 -0.07
C LEU A 429 9.41 38.95 0.78
N ASN A 430 10.44 38.69 1.61
CA ASN A 430 11.00 39.63 2.57
C ASN A 430 9.98 40.16 3.59
N GLN A 431 9.07 39.29 4.04
CA GLN A 431 8.08 39.55 5.10
C GLN A 431 8.38 38.67 6.33
N PRO A 432 9.41 39.00 7.13
CA PRO A 432 9.90 38.13 8.19
C PRO A 432 8.90 37.91 9.34
N GLU A 433 8.03 38.89 9.63
CA GLU A 433 7.02 38.79 10.69
C GLU A 433 5.93 37.76 10.35
N GLU A 434 5.46 37.74 9.10
CA GLU A 434 4.52 36.72 8.62
C GLU A 434 5.19 35.35 8.49
N ALA A 435 6.47 35.32 8.08
CA ALA A 435 7.25 34.09 8.06
C ALA A 435 7.35 33.45 9.46
N GLU A 436 7.71 34.24 10.47
CA GLU A 436 7.78 33.82 11.87
C GLU A 436 6.41 33.33 12.39
N LYS A 437 5.31 34.06 12.12
CA LYS A 437 3.95 33.62 12.48
C LYS A 437 3.61 32.26 11.87
N MET A 438 3.99 31.98 10.62
CA MET A 438 3.73 30.69 9.98
C MET A 438 4.62 29.57 10.53
N PHE A 439 5.90 29.83 10.78
CA PHE A 439 6.78 28.83 11.42
C PHE A 439 6.31 28.47 12.84
N ILE A 440 5.91 29.45 13.64
CA ILE A 440 5.32 29.22 14.97
C ILE A 440 4.05 28.38 14.86
N LYS A 441 3.13 28.67 13.92
CA LYS A 441 1.94 27.84 13.67
C LYS A 441 2.29 26.40 13.27
N SER A 442 3.35 26.20 12.47
CA SER A 442 3.83 24.86 12.10
C SER A 442 4.26 24.06 13.34
N ILE A 443 5.05 24.67 14.22
CA ILE A 443 5.53 24.05 15.47
C ILE A 443 4.39 23.84 16.48
N GLN A 444 3.42 24.75 16.55
CA GLN A 444 2.22 24.57 17.40
C GLN A 444 1.35 23.38 16.98
N VAL A 445 1.19 23.14 15.66
CA VAL A 445 0.46 21.98 15.15
C VAL A 445 1.24 20.68 15.36
N LYS A 446 2.56 20.71 15.15
CA LYS A 446 3.43 19.55 15.31
C LYS A 446 4.79 19.95 15.92
N PRO A 447 4.96 19.82 17.26
CA PRO A 447 6.18 20.25 17.95
C PRO A 447 7.47 19.53 17.52
N ASP A 448 7.36 18.31 16.99
CA ASP A 448 8.46 17.50 16.45
C ASP A 448 8.70 17.72 14.94
N HIS A 449 8.11 18.76 14.32
CA HIS A 449 8.29 19.04 12.90
C HIS A 449 9.68 19.65 12.60
N ILE A 450 10.66 18.77 12.38
CA ILE A 450 12.08 19.11 12.13
C ILE A 450 12.27 20.22 11.07
N PRO A 451 11.64 20.18 9.87
CA PRO A 451 11.78 21.24 8.88
C PRO A 451 11.43 22.63 9.42
N ALA A 452 10.40 22.76 10.25
CA ALA A 452 9.99 24.04 10.81
C ALA A 452 10.98 24.60 11.86
N HIS A 453 11.66 23.74 12.64
CA HIS A 453 12.73 24.23 13.51
C HIS A 453 13.94 24.70 12.69
N LEU A 454 14.30 23.98 11.62
CA LEU A 454 15.41 24.37 10.74
C LEU A 454 15.13 25.68 9.99
N THR A 455 13.94 25.84 9.38
CA THR A 455 13.57 27.05 8.64
C THR A 455 13.37 28.25 9.55
N TYR A 456 12.82 28.06 10.75
CA TYR A 456 12.69 29.10 11.76
C TYR A 456 14.05 29.50 12.34
N GLY A 457 14.92 28.54 12.67
CA GLY A 457 16.30 28.81 13.10
C GLY A 457 17.08 29.66 12.08
N LYS A 458 16.96 29.33 10.78
CA LYS A 458 17.50 30.15 9.68
C LYS A 458 16.92 31.56 9.61
N LEU A 459 15.64 31.76 9.94
CA LEU A 459 15.03 33.09 10.00
C LEU A 459 15.59 33.90 11.18
N LEU A 460 15.65 33.28 12.37
CA LEU A 460 16.15 33.88 13.61
C LEU A 460 17.63 34.28 13.50
N ALA A 461 18.45 33.44 12.87
CA ALA A 461 19.89 33.67 12.68
C ALA A 461 20.21 34.96 11.90
N LYS A 462 19.27 35.46 11.08
CA LYS A 462 19.43 36.76 10.40
C LYS A 462 19.42 37.95 11.36
N ASN A 463 18.83 37.81 12.55
CA ASN A 463 18.81 38.83 13.57
C ASN A 463 19.83 38.53 14.67
N LYS A 464 20.91 39.32 14.72
CA LYS A 464 22.02 39.12 15.68
C LYS A 464 21.58 39.09 17.15
N THR A 465 20.48 39.76 17.53
CA THR A 465 19.99 39.73 18.92
C THR A 465 19.31 38.42 19.29
N ARG A 466 18.82 37.66 18.30
CA ARG A 466 18.06 36.40 18.48
C ARG A 466 18.90 35.16 18.18
N MET A 467 20.23 35.30 18.11
CA MET A 467 21.16 34.21 17.77
C MET A 467 21.05 33.00 18.73
N LYS A 468 20.77 33.24 20.02
CA LYS A 468 20.53 32.18 21.01
C LYS A 468 19.26 31.38 20.71
N GLU A 469 18.16 32.06 20.43
CA GLU A 469 16.91 31.40 20.01
C GLU A 469 17.10 30.59 18.71
N ALA A 470 17.92 31.11 17.77
CA ALA A 470 18.26 30.40 16.55
C ALA A 470 18.99 29.07 16.83
N GLU A 471 20.04 29.10 17.66
CA GLU A 471 20.81 27.91 18.05
C GLU A 471 19.94 26.90 18.80
N GLU A 472 19.06 27.34 19.70
CA GLU A 472 18.10 26.46 20.39
C GLU A 472 17.21 25.67 19.40
N ARG A 473 16.81 26.26 18.27
CA ARG A 473 16.04 25.55 17.23
C ARG A 473 16.87 24.49 16.51
N PHE A 474 18.13 24.79 16.18
CA PHE A 474 19.02 23.81 15.54
C PHE A 474 19.39 22.66 16.50
N LEU A 475 19.66 22.96 17.78
CA LEU A 475 19.89 21.96 18.82
C LEU A 475 18.66 21.07 19.04
N LEU A 476 17.46 21.65 19.08
CA LEU A 476 16.21 20.89 19.19
C LEU A 476 15.98 19.99 17.97
N ALA A 477 16.19 20.49 16.75
CA ALA A 477 16.15 19.67 15.54
C ALA A 477 17.16 18.50 15.61
N SER A 478 18.40 18.76 16.04
CA SER A 478 19.44 17.74 16.21
C SER A 478 19.10 16.70 17.30
N LYS A 479 18.30 17.07 18.30
CA LYS A 479 17.80 16.14 19.33
C LYS A 479 16.61 15.31 18.83
N LEU A 480 15.73 15.90 18.01
CA LEU A 480 14.55 15.23 17.45
C LEU A 480 14.92 14.21 16.36
N ALA A 481 15.89 14.53 15.50
CA ALA A 481 16.34 13.67 14.41
C ALA A 481 17.88 13.51 14.41
N PRO A 482 18.45 12.75 15.37
CA PRO A 482 19.89 12.65 15.53
C PRO A 482 20.60 11.91 14.36
N SER A 483 19.85 11.12 13.59
CA SER A 483 20.30 10.33 12.43
C SER A 483 20.06 11.00 11.08
N GLU A 484 19.47 12.21 11.03
CA GLU A 484 19.21 12.91 9.77
C GLU A 484 20.40 13.80 9.37
N SER A 485 21.05 13.48 8.24
CA SER A 485 22.22 14.23 7.75
C SER A 485 21.90 15.71 7.49
N SER A 486 20.69 15.99 6.98
CA SER A 486 20.18 17.34 6.68
C SER A 486 20.25 18.26 7.90
N VAL A 487 19.98 17.74 9.09
CA VAL A 487 19.93 18.51 10.35
C VAL A 487 21.35 18.90 10.77
N ALA A 488 22.29 17.97 10.69
CA ALA A 488 23.70 18.22 10.98
C ALA A 488 24.33 19.19 9.96
N LEU A 489 23.98 19.08 8.67
CA LEU A 489 24.39 20.03 7.62
C LEU A 489 23.88 21.44 7.95
N HIS A 490 22.60 21.61 8.23
CA HIS A 490 22.02 22.92 8.51
C HIS A 490 22.51 23.57 9.80
N TYR A 491 22.76 22.78 10.86
CA TYR A 491 23.38 23.30 12.07
C TYR A 491 24.85 23.66 11.84
N GLY A 492 25.58 22.88 11.04
CA GLY A 492 26.95 23.20 10.61
C GLY A 492 27.03 24.53 9.86
N LEU A 493 26.10 24.79 8.94
CA LEU A 493 26.01 26.08 8.22
C LEU A 493 25.77 27.26 9.18
N PHE A 494 24.85 27.12 10.13
CA PHE A 494 24.62 28.13 11.18
C PHE A 494 25.86 28.41 12.04
N LEU A 495 26.61 27.37 12.41
CA LEU A 495 27.87 27.50 13.15
C LEU A 495 28.96 28.18 12.30
N LEU A 496 28.98 27.93 10.99
CA LEU A 496 29.90 28.58 10.05
C LEU A 496 29.59 30.07 9.89
N ASP A 497 28.31 30.42 9.71
CA ASP A 497 27.79 31.80 9.63
C ASP A 497 27.98 32.60 10.94
N THR A 498 28.32 31.93 12.04
CA THR A 498 28.62 32.53 13.36
C THR A 498 30.10 32.40 13.75
N ASP A 499 30.98 32.23 12.76
CA ASP A 499 32.45 32.11 12.88
C ASP A 499 32.95 30.89 13.70
N ARG A 500 32.07 29.99 14.14
CA ARG A 500 32.38 28.77 14.94
C ARG A 500 32.84 27.61 14.06
N SER A 501 33.85 27.88 13.23
CA SER A 501 34.37 26.97 12.19
C SER A 501 34.73 25.57 12.68
N LEU A 502 35.28 25.44 13.90
CA LEU A 502 35.65 24.13 14.45
C LEU A 502 34.43 23.25 14.76
N GLU A 503 33.39 23.84 15.35
CA GLU A 503 32.15 23.14 15.69
C GLU A 503 31.34 22.83 14.42
N ALA A 504 31.31 23.76 13.47
CA ALA A 504 30.76 23.54 12.12
C ALA A 504 31.40 22.32 11.46
N GLY A 505 32.73 22.21 11.47
CA GLY A 505 33.47 21.06 10.94
C GLY A 505 33.06 19.72 11.56
N TYR A 506 32.79 19.67 12.87
CA TYR A 506 32.28 18.46 13.52
C TYR A 506 30.83 18.12 13.14
N GLN A 507 29.95 19.11 12.95
CA GLN A 507 28.60 18.85 12.46
C GLN A 507 28.59 18.40 10.99
N PHE A 508 29.41 19.00 10.12
CA PHE A 508 29.57 18.54 8.74
C PHE A 508 30.21 17.14 8.68
N GLN A 509 31.20 16.83 9.51
CA GLN A 509 31.72 15.46 9.67
C GLN A 509 30.61 14.48 10.07
N ARG A 510 29.69 14.88 10.95
CA ARG A 510 28.55 14.04 11.36
C ARG A 510 27.57 13.86 10.20
N ALA A 511 27.26 14.91 9.44
CA ALA A 511 26.43 14.82 8.24
C ALA A 511 27.06 13.86 7.20
N ALA A 512 28.37 13.99 6.95
CA ALA A 512 29.14 13.09 6.08
C ALA A 512 29.23 11.64 6.61
N LYS A 513 29.21 11.40 7.92
CA LYS A 513 29.11 10.03 8.47
C LYS A 513 27.73 9.41 8.24
N LEU A 514 26.66 10.22 8.27
CA LEU A 514 25.29 9.79 8.04
C LEU A 514 24.98 9.61 6.53
N SER A 515 25.64 10.39 5.66
CA SER A 515 25.53 10.29 4.20
C SER A 515 26.92 10.35 3.54
N PRO A 516 27.68 9.24 3.48
CA PRO A 516 29.07 9.23 3.02
C PRO A 516 29.31 9.65 1.57
N SER A 517 28.29 9.58 0.73
CA SER A 517 28.30 10.00 -0.68
C SER A 517 27.78 11.43 -0.90
N ASP A 518 27.37 12.15 0.15
CA ASP A 518 26.98 13.56 0.01
C ASP A 518 28.22 14.45 -0.09
N PHE A 519 28.49 14.90 -1.32
CA PHE A 519 29.58 15.82 -1.63
C PHE A 519 29.50 17.12 -0.80
N GLU A 520 28.31 17.68 -0.58
CA GLU A 520 28.17 18.99 0.08
C GLU A 520 28.57 18.91 1.56
N SER A 521 28.09 17.92 2.30
CA SER A 521 28.53 17.66 3.69
C SER A 521 30.03 17.42 3.79
N VAL A 522 30.61 16.63 2.87
CA VAL A 522 32.04 16.29 2.88
C VAL A 522 32.91 17.51 2.55
N PHE A 523 32.53 18.29 1.54
CA PHE A 523 33.25 19.50 1.11
C PHE A 523 33.16 20.61 2.17
N ASN A 524 31.98 20.83 2.75
CA ASN A 524 31.80 21.80 3.84
C ASN A 524 32.59 21.41 5.10
N ALA A 525 32.71 20.11 5.41
CA ALA A 525 33.62 19.64 6.48
C ALA A 525 35.07 20.02 6.19
N ALA A 526 35.55 19.82 4.96
CA ALA A 526 36.91 20.18 4.56
C ALA A 526 37.18 21.68 4.69
N VAL A 527 36.26 22.52 4.20
CA VAL A 527 36.34 23.99 4.29
C VAL A 527 36.34 24.47 5.74
N ALA A 528 35.42 23.98 6.57
CA ALA A 528 35.30 24.37 7.96
C ALA A 528 36.53 23.94 8.80
N PHE A 529 37.05 22.72 8.59
CA PHE A 529 38.29 22.29 9.24
C PHE A 529 39.51 23.10 8.77
N ARG A 530 39.56 23.53 7.50
CA ARG A 530 40.63 24.42 6.99
C ARG A 530 40.59 25.78 7.67
N GLN A 531 39.40 26.39 7.80
CA GLN A 531 39.20 27.66 8.52
C GLN A 531 39.54 27.53 10.02
N ALA A 532 39.22 26.38 10.63
CA ALA A 532 39.55 26.08 12.03
C ALA A 532 41.03 25.66 12.27
N GLY A 533 41.90 25.74 11.27
CA GLY A 533 43.32 25.34 11.39
C GLY A 533 43.57 23.83 11.57
N LYS A 534 42.54 22.98 11.36
CA LYS A 534 42.64 21.51 11.47
C LYS A 534 43.02 20.89 10.12
N TYR A 535 44.19 21.28 9.61
CA TYR A 535 44.64 20.99 8.24
C TYR A 535 44.70 19.49 7.89
N THR A 536 45.03 18.62 8.84
CA THR A 536 45.02 17.16 8.62
C THR A 536 43.62 16.57 8.43
N LEU A 537 42.61 17.13 9.13
CA LEU A 537 41.21 16.79 8.89
C LEU A 537 40.72 17.40 7.57
N ALA A 538 41.11 18.65 7.27
CA ALA A 538 40.78 19.30 6.01
C ALA A 538 41.29 18.50 4.79
N GLU A 539 42.56 18.09 4.79
CA GLU A 539 43.13 17.23 3.73
C GLU A 539 42.32 15.94 3.57
N LYS A 540 42.01 15.24 4.66
CA LYS A 540 41.22 14.01 4.63
C LYS A 540 39.85 14.22 3.95
N PHE A 541 39.13 15.27 4.34
CA PHE A 541 37.81 15.54 3.75
C PHE A 541 37.91 16.05 2.31
N TYR A 542 38.92 16.85 1.94
CA TYR A 542 39.13 17.25 0.53
C TYR A 542 39.44 16.05 -0.38
N ARG A 543 40.27 15.09 0.07
CA ARG A 543 40.49 13.83 -0.67
C ARG A 543 39.19 13.02 -0.81
N GLN A 544 38.35 13.00 0.23
CA GLN A 544 37.03 12.38 0.14
C GLN A 544 36.10 13.10 -0.85
N SER A 545 36.07 14.44 -0.88
CA SER A 545 35.30 15.22 -1.88
C SER A 545 35.68 14.86 -3.30
N VAL A 546 36.99 14.80 -3.59
CA VAL A 546 37.51 14.37 -4.91
C VAL A 546 37.12 12.92 -5.23
N SER A 547 37.15 12.01 -4.26
CA SER A 547 36.70 10.62 -4.50
C SER A 547 35.21 10.48 -4.79
N ILE A 548 34.37 11.43 -4.33
CA ILE A 548 32.92 11.45 -4.58
C ILE A 548 32.59 12.13 -5.90
N ARG A 549 33.31 13.20 -6.27
CA ARG A 549 33.19 13.88 -7.56
C ARG A 549 34.59 14.15 -8.16
N PRO A 550 35.15 13.19 -8.92
CA PRO A 550 36.45 13.36 -9.57
C PRO A 550 36.49 14.47 -10.62
N GLU A 551 35.34 14.82 -11.19
CA GLU A 551 35.21 15.87 -12.22
C GLU A 551 34.94 17.28 -11.62
N ASP A 552 34.98 17.43 -10.29
CA ASP A 552 34.76 18.73 -9.64
C ASP A 552 36.07 19.53 -9.54
N ALA A 553 36.24 20.49 -10.45
CA ALA A 553 37.40 21.38 -10.51
C ALA A 553 37.64 22.15 -9.19
N SER A 554 36.57 22.47 -8.44
CA SER A 554 36.69 23.18 -7.16
C SER A 554 37.20 22.27 -6.04
N ALA A 555 36.82 20.98 -6.03
CA ALA A 555 37.39 20.00 -5.12
C ALA A 555 38.90 19.81 -5.36
N HIS A 556 39.30 19.66 -6.63
CA HIS A 556 40.71 19.56 -7.03
C HIS A 556 41.50 20.82 -6.67
N MET A 557 41.00 22.02 -6.99
CA MET A 557 41.65 23.30 -6.66
C MET A 557 41.88 23.45 -5.14
N ASN A 558 40.86 23.14 -4.32
CA ASN A 558 40.96 23.29 -2.87
C ASN A 558 41.84 22.22 -2.22
N LEU A 559 41.84 20.98 -2.75
CA LEU A 559 42.79 19.94 -2.32
C LEU A 559 44.22 20.33 -2.67
N GLY A 560 44.49 20.79 -3.89
CA GLY A 560 45.80 21.32 -4.30
C GLY A 560 46.28 22.46 -3.39
N ALA A 561 45.40 23.39 -3.04
CA ALA A 561 45.69 24.45 -2.08
C ALA A 561 45.97 23.94 -0.66
N MET A 562 45.28 22.90 -0.20
CA MET A 562 45.54 22.30 1.11
C MET A 562 46.89 21.56 1.13
N LEU A 563 47.22 20.84 0.06
CA LEU A 563 48.48 20.10 -0.09
C LEU A 563 49.68 21.05 -0.25
N HIS A 564 49.53 22.14 -1.01
CA HIS A 564 50.53 23.20 -1.15
C HIS A 564 50.89 23.80 0.22
N TYR A 565 49.89 24.12 1.05
CA TYR A 565 50.10 24.62 2.41
C TYR A 565 50.75 23.58 3.34
N LEU A 566 50.50 22.28 3.12
CA LEU A 566 51.11 21.17 3.85
C LEU A 566 52.47 20.72 3.28
N GLU A 567 53.08 21.53 2.40
CA GLU A 567 54.34 21.26 1.70
C GLU A 567 54.39 19.97 0.85
N LYS A 568 53.23 19.37 0.54
CA LYS A 568 53.08 18.20 -0.35
C LYS A 568 53.08 18.64 -1.81
N TYR A 569 54.18 19.26 -2.23
CA TYR A 569 54.23 20.07 -3.45
C TYR A 569 53.95 19.30 -4.75
N THR A 570 54.36 18.04 -4.87
CA THR A 570 54.11 17.24 -6.09
C THR A 570 52.64 16.86 -6.24
N GLU A 571 52.00 16.38 -5.17
CA GLU A 571 50.55 16.09 -5.16
C GLU A 571 49.73 17.37 -5.35
N ALA A 572 50.20 18.50 -4.81
CA ALA A 572 49.58 19.81 -5.01
C ALA A 572 49.60 20.24 -6.48
N GLU A 573 50.70 19.97 -7.20
CA GLU A 573 50.81 20.26 -8.64
C GLU A 573 49.83 19.39 -9.44
N GLU A 574 49.77 18.09 -9.17
CA GLU A 574 48.85 17.15 -9.82
C GLU A 574 47.39 17.62 -9.68
N HIS A 575 46.94 17.95 -8.46
CA HIS A 575 45.57 18.43 -8.25
C HIS A 575 45.30 19.83 -8.84
N TYR A 576 46.30 20.72 -8.94
CA TYR A 576 46.12 21.99 -9.66
C TYR A 576 46.08 21.82 -11.18
N LEU A 577 46.85 20.89 -11.75
CA LEU A 577 46.80 20.59 -13.17
C LEU A 577 45.46 19.95 -13.55
N GLU A 578 44.94 19.04 -12.72
CA GLU A 578 43.61 18.45 -12.94
C GLU A 578 42.46 19.47 -12.71
N ALA A 579 42.61 20.41 -11.77
CA ALA A 579 41.66 21.52 -11.67
C ALA A 579 41.66 22.41 -12.94
N LEU A 580 42.78 22.49 -13.67
CA LEU A 580 42.92 23.25 -14.92
C LEU A 580 42.61 22.44 -16.19
N SER A 581 42.60 21.11 -16.15
CA SER A 581 42.02 20.29 -17.23
C SER A 581 40.50 20.41 -17.23
N LEU A 582 39.89 20.41 -16.04
CA LEU A 582 38.46 20.55 -15.81
C LEU A 582 37.94 22.00 -15.97
N ASP A 583 38.68 23.00 -15.47
CA ASP A 583 38.39 24.43 -15.68
C ASP A 583 39.64 25.20 -16.18
N PRO A 584 39.91 25.20 -17.50
CA PRO A 584 41.05 25.91 -18.09
C PRO A 584 41.03 27.43 -17.92
N HIS A 585 39.93 28.03 -17.47
CA HIS A 585 39.79 29.47 -17.29
C HIS A 585 39.97 29.93 -15.84
N ASN A 586 40.18 28.99 -14.89
CA ASN A 586 40.34 29.29 -13.47
C ASN A 586 41.60 30.11 -13.14
N GLN A 587 41.47 31.43 -13.06
CA GLN A 587 42.61 32.32 -12.79
C GLN A 587 43.20 32.09 -11.38
N SER A 588 42.36 31.79 -10.39
CA SER A 588 42.80 31.48 -9.02
C SER A 588 43.72 30.25 -8.99
N THR A 589 43.35 29.18 -9.70
CA THR A 589 44.17 27.97 -9.82
C THR A 589 45.49 28.25 -10.55
N LYS A 590 45.48 29.03 -11.64
CA LYS A 590 46.72 29.41 -12.36
C LYS A 590 47.70 30.18 -11.48
N ILE A 591 47.21 31.16 -10.72
CA ILE A 591 48.03 31.95 -9.78
C ILE A 591 48.60 31.05 -8.68
N ASN A 592 47.79 30.14 -8.15
CA ASN A 592 48.22 29.20 -7.11
C ASN A 592 49.28 28.20 -7.60
N LEU A 593 49.10 27.67 -8.81
CA LEU A 593 50.07 26.79 -9.47
C LEU A 593 51.39 27.52 -9.78
N GLN A 594 51.33 28.76 -10.28
CA GLN A 594 52.53 29.57 -10.51
C GLN A 594 53.31 29.86 -9.22
N ARG A 595 52.61 30.12 -8.11
CA ARG A 595 53.22 30.27 -6.78
C ARG A 595 53.88 28.98 -6.31
N LEU A 596 53.21 27.84 -6.50
CA LEU A 596 53.73 26.51 -6.18
C LEU A 596 55.03 26.22 -6.96
N HIS A 597 55.02 26.43 -8.28
CA HIS A 597 56.21 26.23 -9.14
C HIS A 597 57.40 27.10 -8.74
N ASN A 598 57.17 28.35 -8.31
CA ASN A 598 58.24 29.20 -7.80
C ASN A 598 58.89 28.63 -6.52
N ILE A 599 58.08 28.11 -5.58
CA ILE A 599 58.56 27.47 -4.35
C ILE A 599 59.29 26.15 -4.66
N MET A 600 58.73 25.32 -5.55
CA MET A 600 59.38 24.08 -6.00
C MET A 600 60.74 24.36 -6.63
N LYS A 601 60.86 25.39 -7.48
CA LYS A 601 62.13 25.82 -8.06
C LYS A 601 63.15 26.27 -6.99
N GLN A 602 62.72 27.01 -5.97
CA GLN A 602 63.59 27.41 -4.85
C GLN A 602 64.06 26.22 -4.00
N LYS A 603 63.19 25.23 -3.78
CA LYS A 603 63.50 23.99 -3.04
C LYS A 603 64.15 22.88 -3.90
N GLY A 604 64.47 23.15 -5.18
CA GLY A 604 65.09 22.17 -6.08
C GLY A 604 64.19 21.01 -6.52
N ILE A 605 62.88 21.10 -6.32
CA ILE A 605 61.90 20.06 -6.64
C ILE A 605 61.50 20.20 -8.11
N GLN A 606 61.59 19.11 -8.88
CA GLN A 606 61.19 19.13 -10.28
C GLN A 606 59.66 19.06 -10.46
N PRO A 607 59.07 19.87 -11.35
CA PRO A 607 57.65 19.80 -11.68
C PRO A 607 57.23 18.45 -12.29
N VAL A 608 56.05 17.96 -11.94
CA VAL A 608 55.42 16.75 -12.51
C VAL A 608 55.22 16.91 -14.02
N SER A 609 54.90 18.13 -14.46
CA SER A 609 54.83 18.53 -15.88
C SER A 609 56.11 18.32 -16.70
N LYS A 610 57.25 18.01 -16.08
CA LYS A 610 58.50 17.62 -16.77
C LYS A 610 58.78 16.11 -16.79
N LYS A 611 58.02 15.28 -16.07
CA LYS A 611 58.24 13.82 -16.04
C LYS A 611 57.62 13.07 -17.23
N SER A 612 56.78 13.72 -18.02
CA SER A 612 56.10 13.15 -19.20
C SER A 612 56.85 13.32 -20.52
N VAL A 613 58.14 13.75 -20.48
CA VAL A 613 59.00 13.92 -21.66
C VAL A 613 60.40 13.32 -21.40
N ILE A 614 60.45 12.00 -21.16
CA ILE A 614 61.63 11.12 -21.31
C ILE A 614 61.15 9.79 -21.90
#